data_AF-A0A089Q3Y6-F1
#
_entry.id   AF-A0A089Q3Y6-F1
#
_cell.length_a   1.000
_cell.length_b   1.000
_cell.length_c   1.000
_cell.angle_alpha   90.00
_cell.angle_beta   90.00
_cell.angle_gamma   90.00
#
_symmetry.space_group_name_H-M   'P 1'
#
loop_
_entity.id
_entity.type
_entity.pdbx_description
1 polymer ?
#
loop_
_entity_poly.entity_id
_entity_poly.type
_entity_poly.pdbx_seq_one_letter_code
_entity_poly.pdbx_strand_id
1 'polypeptide(L)'
;MIDENSTPEEIAAWKAQVEREAGPAARELNETVREQILAMAAAEGWSESQADWLDKLAKQPLFQMVADGVPGSEALEKAYGLARRKLTVGYFDHALDEGKNRYTAFLTVIDLEKQIVERRGAPPPDYPDAILLEACRAVEAAAEGGSSSEEQIATGFAVIRELMEKPQQ
;
A
#
# COMPACT_ATOMS: atom_id res chain seq x y z
N MET A 1 -32.68 3.30 20.26
CA MET A 1 -31.62 2.33 19.95
C MET A 1 -32.30 1.15 19.31
N ILE A 2 -31.80 0.68 18.17
CA ILE A 2 -32.21 -0.60 17.59
C ILE A 2 -31.61 -1.71 18.44
N ASP A 3 -32.41 -2.72 18.73
CA ASP A 3 -32.01 -3.93 19.44
C ASP A 3 -32.39 -5.18 18.63
N GLU A 4 -32.12 -6.35 19.22
CA GLU A 4 -32.31 -7.67 18.60
C GLU A 4 -33.77 -7.98 18.24
N ASN A 5 -34.75 -7.22 18.76
CA ASN A 5 -36.18 -7.41 18.54
C ASN A 5 -36.78 -6.38 17.57
N SER A 6 -35.96 -5.49 17.00
CA SER A 6 -36.45 -4.45 16.09
C SER A 6 -36.92 -5.05 14.76
N THR A 7 -38.06 -4.57 14.27
CA THR A 7 -38.63 -5.01 12.99
C THR A 7 -37.78 -4.54 11.80
N PRO A 8 -37.85 -5.22 10.64
CA PRO A 8 -37.17 -4.77 9.42
C PRO A 8 -37.53 -3.32 9.03
N GLU A 9 -38.76 -2.89 9.31
CA GLU A 9 -39.24 -1.54 9.03
C GLU A 9 -38.60 -0.49 9.95
N GLU A 10 -38.45 -0.79 11.24
CA GLU A 10 -37.74 0.06 12.20
C GLU A 10 -36.24 0.14 11.86
N ILE A 11 -35.63 -0.97 11.44
CA ILE A 11 -34.24 -1.00 10.95
C ILE A 11 -34.08 -0.12 9.70
N ALA A 12 -35.00 -0.21 8.75
CA ALA A 12 -34.98 0.63 7.55
C ALA A 12 -35.16 2.12 7.88
N ALA A 13 -36.09 2.46 8.77
CA ALA A 13 -36.34 3.84 9.20
C ALA A 13 -35.12 4.44 9.92
N TRP A 14 -34.48 3.68 10.80
CA TRP A 14 -33.27 4.11 11.48
C TRP A 14 -32.09 4.29 10.51
N LYS A 15 -31.85 3.36 9.58
CA LYS A 15 -30.83 3.55 8.54
C LYS A 15 -31.08 4.79 7.69
N ALA A 16 -32.33 5.04 7.30
CA ALA A 16 -32.70 6.24 6.55
C ALA A 16 -32.54 7.53 7.37
N GLN A 17 -32.71 7.46 8.69
CA GLN A 17 -32.41 8.58 9.59
C GLN A 17 -30.91 8.82 9.70
N VAL A 18 -30.12 7.78 9.96
CA VAL A 18 -28.64 7.86 10.03
C VAL A 18 -28.07 8.40 8.71
N GLU A 19 -28.56 7.92 7.55
CA GLU A 19 -28.09 8.42 6.25
C GLU A 19 -28.42 9.91 6.05
N ARG A 20 -29.58 10.38 6.51
CA ARG A 20 -29.92 11.82 6.42
C ARG A 20 -29.10 12.69 7.36
N GLU A 21 -28.83 12.21 8.57
CA GLU A 21 -28.16 12.98 9.61
C GLU A 21 -26.63 12.94 9.48
N ALA A 22 -26.06 11.77 9.21
CA ALA A 22 -24.62 11.54 9.16
C ALA A 22 -24.07 11.37 7.74
N GLY A 23 -24.92 11.05 6.75
CA GLY A 23 -24.49 10.80 5.37
C GLY A 23 -23.72 11.96 4.73
N PRO A 24 -24.20 13.22 4.78
CA PRO A 24 -23.47 14.36 4.22
C PRO A 24 -22.08 14.54 4.83
N ALA A 25 -21.98 14.50 6.18
CA ALA A 25 -20.72 14.65 6.88
C ALA A 25 -19.76 13.47 6.60
N ALA A 26 -20.28 12.25 6.48
CA ALA A 26 -19.49 11.08 6.11
C ALA A 26 -18.93 11.18 4.68
N ARG A 27 -19.70 11.74 3.74
CA ARG A 27 -19.24 11.99 2.37
C ARG A 27 -18.16 13.06 2.32
N GLU A 28 -18.36 14.19 2.99
CA GLU A 28 -17.38 15.28 3.08
C GLU A 28 -16.07 14.78 3.71
N LEU A 29 -16.16 13.99 4.78
CA LEU A 29 -14.98 13.39 5.42
C LEU A 29 -14.26 12.42 4.46
N ASN A 30 -15.01 11.58 3.75
CA ASN A 30 -14.44 10.64 2.77
C ASN A 30 -13.78 11.36 1.58
N GLU A 31 -14.34 12.48 1.12
CA GLU A 31 -13.72 13.33 0.08
C GLU A 31 -12.45 13.99 0.60
N THR A 32 -12.49 14.57 1.80
CA THR A 32 -11.32 15.19 2.44
C THR A 32 -10.18 14.19 2.64
N VAL A 33 -10.50 12.99 3.15
CA VAL A 33 -9.53 11.90 3.31
C VAL A 33 -8.93 11.49 1.96
N ARG A 34 -9.77 11.37 0.93
CA ARG A 34 -9.30 11.04 -0.42
C ARG A 34 -8.33 12.08 -0.92
N GLU A 35 -8.67 13.37 -0.84
CA GLU A 35 -7.80 14.46 -1.27
C GLU A 35 -6.44 14.41 -0.57
N GLN A 36 -6.43 14.14 0.74
CA GLN A 36 -5.18 14.00 1.50
C GLN A 36 -4.35 12.81 1.04
N ILE A 37 -4.95 11.64 0.81
CA ILE A 37 -4.24 10.46 0.30
C ILE A 37 -3.67 10.72 -1.09
N LEU A 38 -4.47 11.32 -1.98
CA LEU A 38 -4.02 11.66 -3.33
C LEU A 38 -2.86 12.66 -3.30
N ALA A 39 -2.91 13.66 -2.42
CA ALA A 39 -1.83 14.62 -2.23
C ALA A 39 -0.54 13.96 -1.71
N MET A 40 -0.66 13.05 -0.72
CA MET A 40 0.48 12.26 -0.22
C MET A 40 1.07 11.39 -1.34
N ALA A 41 0.23 10.71 -2.10
CA ALA A 41 0.65 9.86 -3.22
C ALA A 41 1.39 10.66 -4.30
N ALA A 42 0.85 11.80 -4.69
CA ALA A 42 1.48 12.69 -5.67
C ALA A 42 2.82 13.23 -5.17
N ALA A 43 2.90 13.64 -3.89
CA ALA A 43 4.13 14.14 -3.28
C ALA A 43 5.25 13.09 -3.26
N GLU A 44 4.90 11.80 -3.18
CA GLU A 44 5.86 10.71 -3.22
C GLU A 44 6.24 10.26 -4.63
N GLY A 45 5.44 10.61 -5.66
CA GLY A 45 5.68 10.26 -7.05
C GLY A 45 4.83 9.11 -7.58
N TRP A 46 3.77 8.69 -6.88
CA TRP A 46 2.80 7.73 -7.40
C TRP A 46 1.96 8.34 -8.55
N SER A 47 1.43 7.50 -9.45
CA SER A 47 0.62 7.97 -10.58
C SER A 47 -0.80 8.20 -10.08
N GLU A 48 -1.62 8.91 -10.84
CA GLU A 48 -3.05 9.06 -10.53
C GLU A 48 -3.73 7.69 -10.35
N SER A 49 -3.47 6.75 -11.27
CA SER A 49 -4.01 5.39 -11.18
C SER A 49 -3.54 4.62 -9.94
N GLN A 50 -2.29 4.79 -9.52
CA GLN A 50 -1.75 4.19 -8.29
C GLN A 50 -2.31 4.87 -7.04
N ALA A 51 -2.47 6.18 -7.06
CA ALA A 51 -3.04 6.97 -5.97
C ALA A 51 -4.50 6.57 -5.68
N ASP A 52 -5.28 6.30 -6.73
CA ASP A 52 -6.65 5.76 -6.57
C ASP A 52 -6.67 4.38 -5.92
N TRP A 53 -5.65 3.53 -6.17
CA TRP A 53 -5.51 2.26 -5.47
C TRP A 53 -5.09 2.46 -4.00
N LEU A 54 -4.18 3.41 -3.73
CA LEU A 54 -3.78 3.76 -2.37
C LEU A 54 -4.96 4.26 -1.55
N ASP A 55 -5.84 5.10 -2.11
CA ASP A 55 -7.09 5.55 -1.48
C ASP A 55 -7.96 4.35 -1.05
N LYS A 56 -8.22 3.43 -1.98
CA LYS A 56 -9.01 2.23 -1.71
C LYS A 56 -8.41 1.35 -0.62
N LEU A 57 -7.09 1.14 -0.65
CA LEU A 57 -6.38 0.29 0.30
C LEU A 57 -6.25 0.91 1.70
N ALA A 58 -6.21 2.24 1.80
CA ALA A 58 -6.03 2.96 3.07
C ALA A 58 -7.33 3.11 3.87
N LYS A 59 -8.50 3.14 3.21
CA LYS A 59 -9.79 3.43 3.88
C LYS A 59 -10.13 2.51 5.04
N GLN A 60 -10.09 1.19 4.82
CA GLN A 60 -10.45 0.25 5.88
C GLN A 60 -9.48 0.33 7.08
N PRO A 61 -8.14 0.31 6.89
CA PRO A 61 -7.21 0.56 7.99
C PRO A 61 -7.45 1.89 8.71
N LEU A 62 -7.71 2.97 7.97
CA LEU A 62 -7.96 4.29 8.53
C LEU A 62 -9.19 4.27 9.46
N PHE A 63 -10.32 3.79 8.96
CA PHE A 63 -11.56 3.76 9.74
C PHE A 63 -11.42 2.88 10.99
N GLN A 64 -10.70 1.75 10.88
CA GLN A 64 -10.44 0.89 12.03
C GLN A 64 -9.59 1.62 13.08
N MET A 65 -8.49 2.27 12.68
CA MET A 65 -7.63 3.00 13.61
C MET A 65 -8.35 4.17 14.29
N VAL A 66 -9.20 4.89 13.55
CA VAL A 66 -10.02 5.97 14.12
C VAL A 66 -11.04 5.39 15.11
N ALA A 67 -11.67 4.25 14.80
CA ALA A 67 -12.57 3.56 15.72
C ALA A 67 -11.85 3.06 16.98
N ASP A 68 -10.57 2.68 16.85
CA ASP A 68 -9.70 2.27 17.96
C ASP A 68 -9.15 3.48 18.77
N GLY A 69 -9.53 4.72 18.41
CA GLY A 69 -9.18 5.94 19.12
C GLY A 69 -7.83 6.55 18.74
N VAL A 70 -7.19 6.09 17.66
CA VAL A 70 -5.96 6.68 17.13
C VAL A 70 -6.26 8.08 16.58
N PRO A 71 -5.43 9.11 16.88
CA PRO A 71 -5.61 10.45 16.33
C PRO A 71 -5.68 10.44 14.80
N GLY A 72 -6.60 11.22 14.21
CA GLY A 72 -6.92 11.13 12.77
C GLY A 72 -5.72 11.32 11.83
N SER A 73 -4.81 12.24 12.13
CA SER A 73 -3.58 12.45 11.33
C SER A 73 -2.62 11.26 11.42
N GLU A 74 -2.41 10.72 12.63
CA GLU A 74 -1.58 9.54 12.84
C GLU A 74 -2.19 8.29 12.19
N ALA A 75 -3.51 8.13 12.30
CA ALA A 75 -4.25 7.05 11.66
C ALA A 75 -4.13 7.13 10.13
N LEU A 76 -4.22 8.33 9.55
CA LEU A 76 -4.04 8.56 8.12
C LEU A 76 -2.65 8.17 7.64
N GLU A 77 -1.59 8.66 8.30
CA GLU A 77 -0.21 8.34 7.94
C GLU A 77 0.06 6.83 8.02
N LYS A 78 -0.42 6.17 9.08
CA LYS A 78 -0.28 4.71 9.26
C LYS A 78 -1.06 3.94 8.21
N ALA A 79 -2.29 4.32 7.92
CA ALA A 79 -3.14 3.69 6.91
C ALA A 79 -2.56 3.84 5.51
N TYR A 80 -2.03 5.02 5.18
CA TYR A 80 -1.35 5.28 3.92
C TYR A 80 -0.07 4.44 3.79
N GLY A 81 0.75 4.36 4.85
CA GLY A 81 1.92 3.49 4.87
C GLY A 81 1.59 2.00 4.67
N LEU A 82 0.49 1.52 5.26
CA LEU A 82 -0.03 0.17 5.03
C LEU A 82 -0.51 -0.02 3.58
N ALA A 83 -1.23 0.95 3.02
CA ALA A 83 -1.72 0.92 1.65
C ALA A 83 -0.57 0.83 0.65
N ARG A 84 0.50 1.60 0.84
CA ARG A 84 1.71 1.51 0.02
C ARG A 84 2.34 0.12 0.03
N ARG A 85 2.54 -0.46 1.22
CA ARG A 85 3.10 -1.81 1.35
C ARG A 85 2.24 -2.83 0.62
N LYS A 86 0.92 -2.78 0.83
CA LYS A 86 -0.03 -3.67 0.14
C LYS A 86 -0.01 -3.49 -1.37
N LEU A 87 0.07 -2.25 -1.87
CA LEU A 87 0.12 -2.00 -3.31
C LEU A 87 1.41 -2.56 -3.91
N THR A 88 2.56 -2.34 -3.27
CA THR A 88 3.85 -2.91 -3.71
C THR A 88 3.82 -4.43 -3.76
N VAL A 89 3.28 -5.08 -2.73
CA VAL A 89 3.08 -6.54 -2.71
C VAL A 89 2.14 -6.97 -3.84
N GLY A 90 1.07 -6.22 -4.09
CA GLY A 90 0.13 -6.49 -5.19
C GLY A 90 0.79 -6.46 -6.57
N TYR A 91 1.77 -5.58 -6.82
CA TYR A 91 2.54 -5.59 -8.08
C TYR A 91 3.38 -6.87 -8.23
N PHE A 92 3.98 -7.34 -7.14
CA PHE A 92 4.77 -8.57 -7.13
C PHE A 92 3.87 -9.80 -7.34
N ASP A 93 2.80 -9.93 -6.58
CA ASP A 93 1.86 -11.05 -6.68
C ASP A 93 1.18 -11.09 -8.05
N HIS A 94 0.77 -9.94 -8.58
CA HIS A 94 0.20 -9.87 -9.92
C HIS A 94 1.17 -10.35 -10.99
N ALA A 95 2.46 -10.01 -10.89
CA ALA A 95 3.48 -10.52 -11.81
C ALA A 95 3.59 -12.06 -11.74
N LEU A 96 3.51 -12.65 -10.54
CA LEU A 96 3.49 -14.10 -10.36
C LEU A 96 2.24 -14.73 -10.96
N ASP A 97 1.07 -14.13 -10.74
CA ASP A 97 -0.22 -14.58 -11.29
C ASP A 97 -0.25 -14.54 -12.83
N GLU A 98 0.48 -13.60 -13.44
CA GLU A 98 0.70 -13.55 -14.89
C GLU A 98 1.69 -14.63 -15.41
N GLY A 99 2.19 -15.50 -14.53
CA GLY A 99 3.10 -16.58 -14.86
C GLY A 99 4.58 -16.16 -14.94
N LYS A 100 4.93 -14.96 -14.47
CA LYS A 100 6.34 -14.54 -14.38
C LYS A 100 7.01 -15.28 -13.22
N ASN A 101 8.32 -15.49 -13.35
CA ASN A 101 9.11 -16.02 -12.24
C ASN A 101 9.36 -14.94 -11.17
N ARG A 102 9.82 -15.37 -9.99
CA ARG A 102 10.09 -14.49 -8.84
C ARG A 102 11.15 -13.44 -9.14
N TYR A 103 12.17 -13.79 -9.91
CA TYR A 103 13.15 -12.84 -10.43
C TYR A 103 12.47 -11.65 -11.12
N THR A 104 11.64 -11.91 -12.13
CA THR A 104 10.92 -10.87 -12.87
C THR A 104 9.88 -10.14 -12.01
N ALA A 105 9.21 -10.83 -11.09
CA ALA A 105 8.29 -10.20 -10.14
C ALA A 105 9.02 -9.20 -9.22
N PHE A 106 10.21 -9.55 -8.71
CA PHE A 106 11.00 -8.64 -7.90
C PHE A 106 11.53 -7.47 -8.72
N LEU A 107 12.00 -7.70 -9.96
CA LEU A 107 12.40 -6.60 -10.84
C LEU A 107 11.25 -5.66 -11.20
N THR A 108 10.00 -6.15 -11.24
CA THR A 108 8.81 -5.30 -11.41
C THR A 108 8.64 -4.34 -10.24
N VAL A 109 8.96 -4.78 -9.01
CA VAL A 109 8.96 -3.93 -7.82
C VAL A 109 10.10 -2.91 -7.86
N ILE A 110 11.28 -3.29 -8.32
CA ILE A 110 12.41 -2.36 -8.52
C ILE A 110 12.07 -1.29 -9.56
N ASP A 111 11.46 -1.68 -10.68
CA ASP A 111 11.02 -0.75 -11.71
C ASP A 111 9.96 0.22 -11.18
N LEU A 112 9.00 -0.27 -10.39
CA LEU A 112 8.03 0.58 -9.70
C LEU A 112 8.70 1.63 -8.79
N GLU A 113 9.68 1.23 -7.98
CA GLU A 113 10.44 2.15 -7.13
C GLU A 113 11.14 3.22 -7.97
N LYS A 114 11.85 2.83 -9.03
CA LYS A 114 12.54 3.76 -9.94
C LYS A 114 11.57 4.76 -10.55
N GLN A 115 10.43 4.31 -11.06
CA GLN A 115 9.41 5.17 -11.63
C GLN A 115 8.84 6.16 -10.60
N ILE A 116 8.64 5.75 -9.35
CA ILE A 116 8.18 6.65 -8.27
C ILE A 116 9.23 7.72 -8.02
N VAL A 117 10.51 7.33 -7.93
CA VAL A 117 11.64 8.25 -7.71
C VAL A 117 11.84 9.23 -8.87
N GLU A 118 11.70 8.77 -10.11
CA GLU A 118 11.80 9.62 -11.30
C GLU A 118 10.68 10.67 -11.34
N ARG A 119 9.45 10.28 -11.00
CA ARG A 119 8.29 11.18 -11.01
C ARG A 119 8.36 12.32 -10.00
N ARG A 120 9.09 12.14 -8.89
CA ARG A 120 9.42 13.23 -7.96
C ARG A 120 10.62 14.09 -8.39
N GLY A 121 11.15 13.88 -9.60
CA GLY A 121 12.29 14.63 -10.14
C GLY A 121 13.63 14.31 -9.51
N ALA A 122 13.74 13.17 -8.81
CA ALA A 122 14.99 12.69 -8.24
C ALA A 122 15.64 11.65 -9.17
N PRO A 123 16.98 11.51 -9.15
CA PRO A 123 17.63 10.43 -9.89
C PRO A 123 17.15 9.07 -9.35
N PRO A 124 16.70 8.15 -10.21
CA PRO A 124 16.33 6.81 -9.79
C PRO A 124 17.52 6.14 -9.10
N PRO A 125 17.28 5.24 -8.14
CA PRO A 125 18.35 4.45 -7.56
C PRO A 125 19.04 3.64 -8.66
N ASP A 126 20.36 3.76 -8.72
CA ASP A 126 21.20 2.97 -9.62
C ASP A 126 21.65 1.72 -8.87
N TYR A 127 21.09 0.58 -9.27
CA TYR A 127 21.41 -0.72 -8.70
C TYR A 127 22.22 -1.51 -9.73
N PRO A 128 23.52 -1.77 -9.46
CA PRO A 128 24.34 -2.59 -10.35
C PRO A 128 23.74 -3.98 -10.58
N ASP A 129 23.85 -4.50 -11.80
CA ASP A 129 23.30 -5.80 -12.19
C ASP A 129 23.73 -6.94 -11.26
N ALA A 130 24.99 -6.93 -10.81
CA ALA A 130 25.50 -7.93 -9.87
C ALA A 130 24.76 -7.92 -8.53
N ILE A 131 24.42 -6.73 -8.02
CA ILE A 131 23.67 -6.57 -6.76
C ILE A 131 22.20 -6.95 -6.97
N LEU A 132 21.60 -6.56 -8.10
CA LEU A 132 20.23 -6.97 -8.45
C LEU A 132 20.11 -8.49 -8.57
N LEU A 133 21.10 -9.15 -9.16
CA LEU A 133 21.13 -10.61 -9.29
C LEU A 133 21.19 -11.30 -7.92
N GLU A 134 22.05 -10.82 -7.01
CA GLU A 134 22.12 -11.35 -5.63
C GLU A 134 20.83 -11.11 -4.85
N ALA A 135 20.22 -9.92 -5.00
CA ALA A 135 18.94 -9.62 -4.40
C ALA A 135 17.84 -10.57 -4.89
N CYS A 136 17.76 -10.82 -6.21
CA CYS A 136 16.77 -11.74 -6.77
C CYS A 136 16.98 -13.18 -6.28
N ARG A 137 18.23 -13.64 -6.15
CA ARG A 137 18.55 -14.96 -5.56
C ARG A 137 18.07 -15.06 -4.12
N ALA A 138 18.24 -13.99 -3.34
CA ALA A 138 17.76 -13.95 -1.97
C ALA A 138 16.22 -13.97 -1.88
N VAL A 139 15.52 -13.32 -2.81
CA VAL A 139 14.05 -13.43 -2.95
C VAL A 139 13.63 -14.87 -3.22
N GLU A 140 14.30 -15.56 -4.15
CA GLU A 140 14.01 -16.97 -4.46
C GLU A 140 14.27 -17.87 -3.25
N ALA A 141 15.40 -17.72 -2.57
CA ALA A 141 15.71 -18.48 -1.36
C ALA A 141 14.72 -18.23 -0.21
N ALA A 142 14.27 -16.99 -0.02
CA ALA A 142 13.23 -16.66 0.95
C ALA A 142 11.90 -17.38 0.60
N ALA A 143 11.55 -17.43 -0.67
CA ALA A 143 10.35 -18.14 -1.11
C ALA A 143 10.45 -19.66 -0.88
N GLU A 144 11.61 -20.27 -1.14
CA GLU A 144 11.87 -21.69 -0.85
C GLU A 144 11.78 -21.98 0.67
N GLY A 145 12.13 -21.01 1.50
CA GLY A 145 11.94 -21.05 2.95
C GLY A 145 10.49 -20.86 3.43
N GLY A 146 9.55 -20.59 2.52
CA GLY A 146 8.13 -20.40 2.85
C GLY A 146 7.75 -18.98 3.27
N SER A 147 8.63 -17.99 3.05
CA SER A 147 8.35 -16.58 3.37
C SER A 147 7.18 -16.05 2.54
N SER A 148 6.41 -15.12 3.12
CA SER A 148 5.37 -14.36 2.42
C SER A 148 5.95 -13.45 1.33
N SER A 149 5.12 -13.00 0.38
CA SER A 149 5.57 -12.07 -0.67
C SER A 149 6.15 -10.77 -0.11
N GLU A 150 5.59 -10.25 1.00
CA GLU A 150 6.13 -9.07 1.69
C GLU A 150 7.53 -9.33 2.23
N GLU A 151 7.76 -10.48 2.87
CA GLU A 151 9.07 -10.87 3.40
C GLU A 151 10.08 -11.18 2.28
N GLN A 152 9.64 -11.78 1.18
CA GLN A 152 10.44 -12.01 -0.02
C GLN A 152 10.96 -10.67 -0.58
N ILE A 153 10.07 -9.68 -0.80
CA ILE A 153 10.44 -8.33 -1.26
C ILE A 153 11.41 -7.66 -0.27
N ALA A 154 11.09 -7.70 1.03
CA ALA A 154 11.92 -7.09 2.07
C ALA A 154 13.34 -7.69 2.11
N THR A 155 13.46 -9.01 1.88
CA THR A 155 14.73 -9.72 1.81
C THR A 155 15.57 -9.24 0.63
N GLY A 156 14.98 -9.13 -0.56
CA GLY A 156 15.67 -8.60 -1.74
C GLY A 156 16.21 -7.18 -1.50
N PHE A 157 15.39 -6.29 -0.96
CA PHE A 157 15.82 -4.92 -0.63
C PHE A 157 16.88 -4.87 0.48
N ALA A 158 16.85 -5.79 1.45
CA ALA A 158 17.87 -5.87 2.48
C ALA A 158 19.26 -6.20 1.89
N VAL A 159 19.31 -7.15 0.95
CA VAL A 159 20.55 -7.49 0.23
C VAL A 159 21.06 -6.31 -0.60
N ILE A 160 20.17 -5.59 -1.30
CA ILE A 160 20.56 -4.38 -2.03
C ILE A 160 21.22 -3.37 -1.09
N ARG A 161 20.58 -3.04 0.05
CA ARG A 161 21.14 -2.08 1.02
C ARG A 161 22.51 -2.55 1.54
N GLU A 162 22.61 -3.81 1.94
CA GLU A 162 23.85 -4.37 2.47
C GLU A 162 25.01 -4.31 1.46
N LEU A 163 24.75 -4.65 0.19
CA LEU A 163 25.79 -4.71 -0.84
C LEU A 163 26.15 -3.32 -1.40
N MET A 164 25.20 -2.38 -1.43
CA MET A 164 25.47 -0.99 -1.83
C MET A 164 26.31 -0.24 -0.79
N GLU A 165 26.25 -0.61 0.48
CA GLU A 165 27.03 0.00 1.57
C GLU A 165 28.46 -0.57 1.69
N LYS A 166 28.74 -1.73 1.08
CA LYS A 166 30.09 -2.33 1.08
C LYS A 166 30.92 -1.76 -0.08
N PRO A 167 32.17 -1.31 0.17
CA PRO A 167 33.06 -0.96 -0.93
C PRO A 167 33.32 -2.20 -1.78
N GLN A 168 32.97 -2.12 -3.07
CA GLN A 168 33.25 -3.17 -4.05
C GLN A 168 34.77 -3.39 -4.08
N GLN A 169 35.22 -4.54 -3.55
CA GLN A 169 36.63 -4.95 -3.56
C GLN A 169 37.02 -5.53 -4.91
#